data_AF-A0A9E2EL23-F1
#
_entry.id   AF-A0A9E2EL23-F1
#
_cell.length_a   1.000
_cell.length_b   1.000
_cell.length_c   1.000
_cell.angle_alpha   90.00
_cell.angle_beta   90.00
_cell.angle_gamma   90.00
#
_symmetry.space_group_name_H-M   'P 1'
#
loop_
_entity.id
_entity.type
_entity.pdbx_description
1 polymer ?
#
loop_
_entity_poly.entity_id
_entity_poly.type
_entity_poly.pdbx_seq_one_letter_code
_entity_poly.pdbx_strand_id
1 'polypeptide(L)'
;PIGWEELAGVDPDQLTMDVVPSRLAERGDPWSGINDAPQDLEPLLAMHRADMEAGLMDAPWPPVYPKQPNEPPRVAPSRAKKN
;
A
#
# COMPACT_ATOMS: atom_id res chain seq x y z
N PRO A 1 11.20 10.34 5.90
CA PRO A 1 10.66 10.93 4.65
C PRO A 1 11.76 11.04 3.60
N ILE A 2 11.47 10.72 2.35
CA ILE A 2 12.38 10.86 1.20
C ILE A 2 11.58 11.36 0.00
N GLY A 3 12.24 12.07 -0.92
CA GLY A 3 11.67 12.47 -2.20
C GLY A 3 11.71 11.36 -3.25
N TRP A 4 10.96 11.52 -4.34
CA TRP A 4 10.92 10.56 -5.44
C TRP A 4 12.27 10.43 -6.16
N GLU A 5 13.01 11.52 -6.26
CA GLU A 5 14.34 11.60 -6.87
C GLU A 5 15.39 10.81 -6.08
N GLU A 6 15.18 10.65 -4.76
CA GLU A 6 16.10 9.91 -3.88
C GLU A 6 15.77 8.42 -3.81
N LEU A 7 14.51 8.04 -4.09
CA LEU A 7 13.99 6.69 -3.84
C LEU A 7 14.79 5.58 -4.56
N ALA A 8 15.25 5.83 -5.78
CA ALA A 8 15.94 4.82 -6.58
C ALA A 8 17.33 4.44 -6.04
N GLY A 9 17.96 5.30 -5.23
CA GLY A 9 19.33 5.14 -4.75
C GLY A 9 19.48 5.18 -3.23
N VAL A 10 18.38 5.28 -2.49
CA VAL A 10 18.44 5.32 -1.03
C VAL A 10 18.84 3.95 -0.46
N ASP A 11 19.78 3.94 0.47
CA ASP A 11 20.08 2.79 1.31
C ASP A 11 19.33 2.92 2.64
N PRO A 12 18.32 2.08 2.92
CA PRO A 12 17.56 2.15 4.16
C PRO A 12 18.41 2.00 5.43
N ASP A 13 19.53 1.26 5.37
CA ASP A 13 20.41 1.03 6.52
C ASP A 13 21.12 2.32 6.96
N GLN A 14 21.20 3.33 6.08
CA GLN A 14 21.74 4.66 6.40
C GLN A 14 20.71 5.59 7.07
N LEU A 15 19.42 5.22 7.08
CA LEU A 15 18.34 6.03 7.65
C LEU A 15 18.14 5.70 9.14
N THR A 16 19.16 5.99 9.94
CA THR A 16 19.19 5.71 11.38
C THR A 16 18.73 6.91 12.22
N MET A 17 18.53 6.69 13.52
CA MET A 17 18.19 7.75 14.48
C MET A 17 19.25 8.87 14.54
N ASP A 18 20.52 8.54 14.32
CA ASP A 18 21.61 9.52 14.38
C ASP A 18 21.74 10.36 13.11
N VAL A 19 21.29 9.83 11.96
CA VAL A 19 21.48 10.44 10.63
C VAL A 19 20.25 11.27 10.22
N VAL A 20 19.05 10.75 10.44
CA VAL A 20 17.80 11.35 9.92
C VAL A 20 17.57 12.80 10.40
N PRO A 21 17.83 13.18 11.67
CA PRO A 21 17.62 14.57 12.10
C PRO A 21 18.45 15.60 11.34
N SER A 22 19.74 15.36 11.12
CA SER A 22 20.61 16.28 10.34
C SER A 22 20.14 16.35 8.89
N ARG A 23 19.79 15.20 8.31
CA ARG A 23 19.28 15.12 6.93
C ARG A 23 18.05 16.01 6.73
N LEU A 24 17.08 15.95 7.65
CA LEU A 24 15.86 16.77 7.58
C LEU A 24 16.16 18.26 7.79
N ALA A 25 17.08 18.61 8.70
CA ALA A 25 17.47 20.00 8.90
C ALA A 25 18.16 20.59 7.66
N GLU A 26 19.00 19.80 6.98
CA GLU A 26 19.74 20.23 5.79
C GLU A 26 18.89 20.29 4.53
N ARG A 27 17.99 19.31 4.34
CA ARG A 27 17.24 19.12 3.09
C ARG A 27 15.79 19.59 3.15
N GLY A 28 15.28 19.87 4.35
CA GLY A 28 13.87 20.12 4.59
C GLY A 28 13.03 18.84 4.59
N ASP A 29 11.73 19.00 4.80
CA ASP A 29 10.76 17.91 4.74
C ASP A 29 10.25 17.71 3.30
N PRO A 30 10.62 16.61 2.61
CA PRO A 30 10.15 16.33 1.27
C PRO A 30 8.63 16.07 1.20
N TRP A 31 7.98 15.82 2.33
CA TRP A 31 6.53 15.57 2.41
C TRP A 31 5.76 16.79 2.93
N SER A 32 6.39 17.95 3.03
CA SER A 32 5.76 19.18 3.53
C SER A 32 4.43 19.52 2.84
N GLY A 33 4.30 19.22 1.54
CA GLY A 33 3.07 19.45 0.77
C GLY A 33 2.03 18.32 0.78
N ILE A 34 2.21 17.26 1.59
CA ILE A 34 1.34 16.07 1.56
C ILE A 34 -0.15 16.38 1.81
N ASN A 35 -0.44 17.45 2.57
CA ASN A 35 -1.79 17.86 2.92
C ASN A 35 -2.32 19.02 2.07
N ASP A 36 -1.53 19.58 1.16
CA ASP A 36 -1.87 20.81 0.43
C ASP A 36 -2.92 20.56 -0.66
N ALA A 37 -3.00 19.33 -1.17
CA ALA A 37 -3.92 18.93 -2.23
C ALA A 37 -4.56 17.57 -1.92
N PRO A 38 -5.65 17.53 -1.14
CA PRO A 38 -6.45 16.32 -0.96
C PRO A 38 -6.91 15.76 -2.30
N GLN A 39 -6.77 14.45 -2.49
CA GLN A 39 -7.10 13.77 -3.75
C GLN A 39 -8.45 13.03 -3.65
N ASP A 40 -9.15 12.91 -4.77
CA ASP A 40 -10.38 12.13 -4.89
C ASP A 40 -10.05 10.63 -5.07
N LEU A 41 -10.83 9.76 -4.44
CA LEU A 41 -10.73 8.31 -4.57
C LEU A 41 -11.46 7.76 -5.81
N GLU A 42 -12.33 8.54 -6.46
CA GLU A 42 -13.12 8.06 -7.60
C GLU A 42 -12.30 7.37 -8.70
N PRO A 43 -11.08 7.83 -9.10
CA PRO A 43 -10.27 7.11 -10.08
C PRO A 43 -9.92 5.68 -9.64
N LEU A 44 -9.63 5.47 -8.35
CA LEU A 44 -9.35 4.13 -7.80
C LEU A 44 -10.62 3.28 -7.67
N LEU A 45 -11.75 3.90 -7.32
CA LEU A 45 -13.05 3.22 -7.28
C LEU A 45 -13.51 2.76 -8.67
N ALA A 46 -13.23 3.54 -9.71
CA ALA A 46 -13.49 3.17 -11.09
C ALA A 46 -12.64 1.96 -11.53
N MET A 47 -11.35 1.93 -11.16
CA MET A 47 -10.49 0.76 -11.39
C MET A 47 -11.04 -0.48 -10.67
N HIS A 48 -11.43 -0.36 -9.40
CA HIS A 48 -12.02 -1.46 -8.65
C HIS A 48 -13.29 -2.02 -9.31
N ARG A 49 -14.19 -1.15 -9.79
CA ARG A 49 -15.41 -1.59 -10.51
C ARG A 49 -15.05 -2.36 -11.79
N ALA A 50 -14.08 -1.88 -12.56
CA ALA A 50 -13.61 -2.55 -13.77
C ALA A 50 -12.98 -3.93 -13.48
N ASP A 51 -12.19 -4.05 -12.41
CA ASP A 51 -11.63 -5.32 -11.95
C ASP A 51 -12.73 -6.33 -11.58
N MET A 52 -13.73 -5.89 -10.82
CA MET A 52 -14.87 -6.72 -10.43
C MET A 52 -15.68 -7.19 -11.65
N GLU A 53 -15.92 -6.31 -12.63
CA GLU A 53 -16.57 -6.65 -13.91
C GLU A 53 -15.74 -7.64 -14.73
N ALA A 54 -14.41 -7.55 -14.67
CA ALA A 54 -13.47 -8.50 -15.28
C ALA A 54 -13.32 -9.82 -14.50
N GLY A 55 -14.02 -9.96 -13.36
CA GLY A 55 -14.01 -11.16 -12.52
C GLY A 55 -12.85 -11.24 -11.53
N LEU A 56 -12.08 -10.17 -11.37
CA LEU A 56 -11.06 -10.05 -10.33
C LEU A 56 -11.73 -9.61 -9.02
N MET A 57 -12.01 -10.60 -8.15
CA MET A 57 -12.65 -10.40 -6.85
C MET A 57 -11.69 -9.80 -5.80
N ASP A 58 -12.22 -9.46 -4.63
CA ASP A 58 -11.44 -8.87 -3.53
C ASP A 58 -10.22 -9.74 -3.15
N ALA A 59 -9.15 -9.07 -2.73
CA ALA A 59 -7.94 -9.75 -2.27
C ALA A 59 -8.21 -10.49 -0.94
N PRO A 60 -7.52 -11.62 -0.70
CA PRO A 60 -7.65 -12.31 0.57
C PRO A 60 -7.13 -11.44 1.71
N TRP A 61 -7.93 -11.31 2.76
CA TRP A 61 -7.52 -10.62 3.98
C TRP A 61 -6.47 -11.46 4.72
N PRO A 62 -5.59 -10.85 5.55
CA PRO A 62 -4.66 -11.61 6.35
C PRO A 62 -5.39 -12.67 7.20
N PRO A 63 -4.79 -13.85 7.45
CA PRO A 63 -5.49 -15.00 8.01
C PRO A 63 -6.18 -14.75 9.36
N VAL A 64 -5.67 -13.78 10.12
CA VAL A 64 -6.16 -13.40 11.45
C VAL A 64 -7.48 -12.62 11.42
N TYR A 65 -7.90 -12.11 10.25
CA TYR A 65 -9.15 -11.36 10.11
C TYR A 65 -10.32 -12.26 9.71
N PRO A 66 -11.56 -11.94 10.11
CA PRO A 66 -12.75 -12.59 9.57
C PRO A 66 -12.79 -12.55 8.04
N LYS A 67 -13.47 -13.53 7.43
CA LYS A 67 -13.67 -13.56 5.99
C LYS A 67 -14.58 -12.42 5.55
N GLN A 68 -14.17 -11.68 4.51
CA GLN A 68 -14.97 -10.59 3.97
C GLN A 68 -15.90 -11.05 2.83
N PRO A 69 -16.98 -10.29 2.53
CA PRO A 69 -17.79 -10.50 1.34
C PRO A 69 -16.93 -10.51 0.07
N ASN A 70 -17.26 -11.40 -0.86
CA ASN A 70 -16.54 -11.57 -2.14
C ASN A 70 -15.08 -12.01 -2.04
N GLU A 71 -14.57 -12.32 -0.84
CA GLU A 71 -13.22 -12.86 -0.67
C GLU A 71 -13.15 -14.31 -1.18
N PRO A 72 -12.18 -14.68 -2.03
CA PRO A 72 -11.99 -16.05 -2.49
C PRO A 72 -11.67 -17.00 -1.31
N PRO A 73 -11.78 -18.33 -1.48
CA PRO A 73 -11.34 -19.28 -0.47
C PRO A 73 -9.85 -19.11 -0.16
N ARG A 74 -9.50 -18.91 1.12
CA ARG A 74 -8.11 -18.71 1.58
C ARG A 74 -7.24 -19.96 1.52
N VAL A 75 -7.88 -21.13 1.54
CA VAL A 75 -7.19 -22.42 1.45
C VAL A 75 -6.98 -22.78 0.00
N ALA A 76 -5.80 -23.31 -0.33
CA ALA A 76 -5.54 -23.88 -1.64
C ALA A 76 -6.64 -24.91 -2.01
N PRO A 77 -7.04 -25.02 -3.29
CA PRO A 77 -8.13 -25.91 -3.70
C PRO A 77 -7.98 -27.37 -3.24
N SER A 78 -6.73 -27.85 -3.12
CA SER A 78 -6.41 -29.20 -2.64
C SER A 78 -6.68 -29.43 -1.15
N ARG A 79 -6.80 -28.37 -0.36
CA ARG A 79 -7.05 -28.38 1.10
C ARG A 79 -8.42 -27.84 1.48
N ALA A 80 -9.21 -27.39 0.51
CA ALA A 80 -10.60 -27.03 0.74
C ALA A 80 -11.38 -28.28 1.17
N LYS A 81 -12.09 -28.18 2.30
CA LYS A 81 -12.96 -29.27 2.77
C LYS A 81 -14.02 -29.51 1.69
N LYS A 82 -14.03 -30.71 1.09
CA LYS A 82 -15.09 -31.12 0.20
C LYS A 82 -16.36 -31.27 1.04
N ASN A 83 -17.38 -30.49 0.71
CA ASN A 83 -18.75 -30.74 1.16
C ASN A 83 -19.38 -31.81 0.27
#